data_AF-A0A4V2B0Y8-F1
#
_entry.id   AF-A0A4V2B0Y8-F1
#
_cell.length_a   1.000
_cell.length_b   1.000
_cell.length_c   1.000
_cell.angle_alpha   90.00
_cell.angle_beta   90.00
_cell.angle_gamma   90.00
#
_symmetry.space_group_name_H-M   'P 1'
#
loop_
_entity.id
_entity.type
_entity.pdbx_description
1 polymer ?
#
loop_
_entity_poly.entity_id
_entity_poly.type
_entity_poly.pdbx_seq_one_letter_code
_entity_poly.pdbx_strand_id
1 'polypeptide(L)'
;TKVRVVLHTLREAGLVKISSKGASLTAQAKKKSPSDAELLSVSDAFLEKAEADQNKLKSMIVYAQTALCRWNSLRKYFGETPEESNCGHCDNCKREISRV
;
A
#
# COMPACT_ATOMS: atom_id res chain seq x y z
N THR A 1 -12.57 6.10 4.20
CA THR A 1 -12.54 7.58 4.33
C THR A 1 -11.24 8.01 5.00
N LYS A 2 -10.71 9.20 4.66
CA LYS A 2 -9.42 9.73 5.18
C LYS A 2 -9.36 9.72 6.71
N VAL A 3 -10.47 10.04 7.38
CA VAL A 3 -10.61 10.00 8.85
C VAL A 3 -10.28 8.63 9.43
N ARG A 4 -10.74 7.53 8.81
CA ARG A 4 -10.47 6.17 9.31
C ARG A 4 -8.99 5.78 9.23
N VAL A 5 -8.28 6.28 8.22
CA VAL A 5 -6.84 6.03 8.05
C VAL A 5 -6.04 6.80 9.09
N VAL A 6 -6.33 8.09 9.27
CA VAL A 6 -5.69 8.92 10.30
C VAL A 6 -5.92 8.32 11.70
N LEU A 7 -7.13 7.86 12.00
CA LEU A 7 -7.44 7.19 13.27
C LEU A 7 -6.68 5.85 13.44
N HIS A 8 -6.39 5.13 12.36
CA HIS A 8 -5.57 3.93 12.41
C HIS A 8 -4.12 4.29 12.77
N THR A 9 -3.53 5.27 12.08
CA THR A 9 -2.16 5.71 12.34
C THR A 9 -2.01 6.23 13.77
N LEU A 10 -2.98 7.02 14.27
CA LEU A 10 -3.00 7.48 15.66
C LEU A 10 -3.14 6.34 16.67
N ARG A 11 -3.83 5.25 16.32
CA ARG A 11 -3.95 4.06 17.17
C ARG A 11 -2.64 3.28 17.21
N GLU A 12 -1.98 3.09 16.06
CA GLU A 12 -0.66 2.44 15.97
C GLU A 12 0.40 3.21 16.77
N ALA A 13 0.33 4.55 16.76
CA ALA A 13 1.16 5.40 17.60
C ALA A 13 0.80 5.37 19.11
N GLY A 14 -0.26 4.65 19.49
CA GLY A 14 -0.71 4.52 20.88
C GLY A 14 -1.39 5.77 21.45
N LEU A 15 -1.73 6.75 20.61
CA LEU A 15 -2.34 8.03 21.03
C LEU A 15 -3.85 7.90 21.29
N VAL A 16 -4.52 7.00 20.56
CA VAL A 16 -5.96 6.74 20.72
C VAL A 16 -6.23 5.27 20.99
N LYS A 17 -7.24 4.99 21.83
CA LYS A 17 -7.90 3.68 21.93
C LYS A 17 -9.20 3.74 21.16
N ILE A 18 -9.50 2.68 20.46
CA ILE A 18 -10.76 2.52 19.74
C ILE A 18 -11.45 1.32 20.36
N SER A 19 -12.71 1.50 20.74
CA SER A 19 -13.55 0.41 21.24
C SER A 19 -13.61 -0.75 20.24
N SER A 20 -13.69 -1.98 20.73
CA SER A 20 -13.79 -3.21 19.92
C SER A 20 -15.00 -3.19 18.96
N LYS A 21 -16.01 -2.35 19.22
CA LYS A 21 -17.19 -2.14 18.36
C LYS A 21 -17.06 -0.97 17.39
N GLY A 22 -15.92 -0.26 17.35
CA GLY A 22 -15.66 0.85 16.42
C GLY A 22 -16.48 2.13 16.64
N ALA A 23 -17.38 2.14 17.63
CA ALA A 23 -18.35 3.21 17.86
C ALA A 23 -17.83 4.36 18.74
N SER A 24 -16.71 4.17 19.46
CA SER A 24 -16.15 5.22 20.33
C SER A 24 -14.63 5.25 20.28
N LEU A 25 -14.11 6.49 20.31
CA LEU A 25 -12.70 6.83 20.40
C LEU A 25 -12.45 7.41 21.78
N THR A 26 -11.46 6.90 22.49
CA THR A 26 -10.98 7.50 23.73
C THR A 26 -9.52 7.85 23.57
N ALA A 27 -9.17 9.12 23.83
CA ALA A 27 -7.77 9.49 24.01
C ALA A 27 -7.21 8.63 25.14
N GLN A 28 -6.00 8.08 24.96
CA GLN A 28 -5.35 7.37 26.06
C GLN A 28 -4.92 8.39 27.12
N ALA A 29 -5.83 8.70 28.05
CA ALA A 29 -5.68 9.69 29.14
C ALA A 29 -4.55 9.39 30.16
N LYS A 30 -3.65 8.44 29.86
CA LYS A 30 -2.47 8.11 30.69
C LYS A 30 -1.17 8.76 30.23
N LYS A 31 -1.12 9.36 29.03
CA LYS A 31 -0.02 10.22 28.59
C LYS A 31 -0.44 11.69 28.71
N LYS A 32 0.49 12.54 29.17
CA LYS A 32 0.43 14.00 28.96
C LYS A 32 0.08 14.24 27.49
N SER A 33 -0.70 15.29 27.18
CA SER A 33 -1.04 15.64 25.79
C SER A 33 0.18 15.46 24.88
N PRO A 34 0.04 14.76 23.72
CA PRO A 34 1.19 14.48 22.87
C PRO A 34 1.92 15.77 22.54
N SER A 35 3.25 15.71 22.64
CA SER A 35 4.09 16.82 22.26
C SER A 35 3.97 17.09 20.76
N ASP A 36 4.25 18.33 20.35
CA ASP A 36 4.25 18.70 18.93
C ASP A 36 5.19 17.80 18.12
N ALA A 37 6.33 17.39 18.70
CA ALA A 37 7.26 16.45 18.09
C ALA A 37 6.66 15.05 17.85
N GLU A 38 5.85 14.53 18.79
CA GLU A 38 5.15 13.26 18.62
C GLU A 38 4.07 13.36 17.53
N LEU A 39 3.36 14.49 17.44
CA LEU A 39 2.36 14.71 16.39
C LEU A 39 2.98 14.83 15.00
N LEU A 40 4.12 15.52 14.89
CA LEU A 40 4.86 15.64 13.63
C LEU A 40 5.34 14.28 13.15
N SER A 41 5.95 13.45 14.01
CA SER A 41 6.40 12.12 13.60
C SER A 41 5.27 11.20 13.14
N VAL A 42 4.08 11.29 13.74
CA VAL A 42 2.89 10.55 13.28
C VAL A 42 2.37 11.08 11.94
N SER A 43 2.45 12.39 11.72
CA SER A 43 2.12 13.00 10.43
C SER A 43 3.07 12.53 9.34
N ASP A 44 4.37 12.49 9.60
CA ASP A 44 5.38 12.04 8.63
C ASP A 44 5.13 10.57 8.26
N ALA A 45 4.91 9.70 9.25
CA ALA A 45 4.58 8.30 9.02
C ALA A 45 3.28 8.13 8.19
N PHE A 46 2.30 9.01 8.38
CA PHE A 46 1.08 9.02 7.56
C PHE A 46 1.37 9.41 6.11
N LEU A 47 2.22 10.43 5.89
CA LEU A 47 2.59 10.88 4.54
C LEU A 47 3.39 9.81 3.79
N GLU A 48 4.38 9.19 4.43
CA GLU A 48 5.15 8.08 3.85
C GLU A 48 4.24 6.91 3.45
N LYS A 49 3.30 6.53 4.32
CA LYS A 49 2.33 5.48 4.02
C LYS A 49 1.45 5.85 2.83
N ALA A 50 0.97 7.09 2.77
CA ALA A 50 0.13 7.56 1.67
C ALA A 50 0.89 7.52 0.34
N GLU A 51 2.16 7.92 0.34
CA GLU A 51 3.02 7.84 -0.85
C GLU A 51 3.25 6.39 -1.29
N ALA A 52 3.58 5.49 -0.35
CA ALA A 52 3.76 4.08 -0.64
C ALA A 52 2.50 3.43 -1.24
N ASP A 53 1.32 3.75 -0.69
CA ASP A 53 0.03 3.27 -1.19
C ASP A 53 -0.26 3.80 -2.60
N GLN A 54 0.06 5.07 -2.88
CA GLN A 54 -0.06 5.66 -4.23
C GLN A 54 0.88 4.98 -5.23
N ASN A 55 2.13 4.74 -4.85
CA ASN A 55 3.11 4.08 -5.71
C ASN A 55 2.69 2.64 -6.01
N LYS A 56 2.22 1.90 -5.00
CA LYS A 56 1.66 0.55 -5.20
C LYS A 56 0.48 0.56 -6.16
N LEU A 57 -0.46 1.50 -6.02
CA LEU A 57 -1.59 1.63 -6.92
C LEU A 57 -1.15 1.90 -8.36
N LYS A 58 -0.19 2.82 -8.57
CA LYS A 58 0.39 3.08 -9.89
C LYS A 58 1.00 1.83 -10.50
N SER A 59 1.78 1.05 -9.74
CA SER A 59 2.34 -0.22 -10.20
C SER A 59 1.25 -1.22 -10.60
N MET A 60 0.15 -1.30 -9.85
CA MET A 60 -0.98 -2.17 -10.18
C MET A 60 -1.70 -1.74 -11.46
N ILE A 61 -1.84 -0.43 -11.70
CA ILE A 61 -2.41 0.11 -12.96
C ILE A 61 -1.53 -0.31 -14.14
N VAL A 62 -0.21 -0.10 -14.04
CA VAL A 62 0.75 -0.52 -15.06
C VAL A 62 0.67 -2.02 -15.31
N TYR A 63 0.62 -2.83 -14.25
CA TYR A 63 0.45 -4.28 -14.35
C TYR A 63 -0.86 -4.68 -15.04
N ALA A 64 -1.98 -4.01 -14.74
CA ALA A 64 -3.27 -4.34 -15.34
C ALA A 64 -3.32 -4.01 -16.84
N GLN A 65 -2.68 -2.91 -17.23
CA GLN A 65 -2.73 -2.35 -18.59
C GLN A 65 -1.59 -2.80 -19.52
N THR A 66 -0.56 -3.46 -18.99
CA THR A 66 0.58 -3.91 -19.80
C THR A 66 0.18 -4.99 -20.81
N ALA A 67 0.79 -4.92 -21.99
CA ALA A 67 0.78 -5.99 -22.99
C ALA A 67 1.93 -7.00 -22.81
N LEU A 68 2.90 -6.71 -21.93
CA LEU A 68 4.07 -7.57 -21.69
C LEU A 68 3.69 -8.85 -20.94
N CYS A 69 4.59 -9.84 -20.92
CA CYS A 69 4.46 -11.02 -20.07
C CYS A 69 4.16 -10.63 -18.61
N ARG A 70 3.02 -11.11 -18.09
CA ARG A 70 2.59 -10.81 -16.71
C ARG A 70 3.57 -11.35 -15.68
N TRP A 71 4.21 -12.50 -15.95
CA TRP A 71 5.15 -13.07 -15.00
C TRP A 71 6.42 -12.24 -14.85
N ASN A 72 7.03 -11.84 -15.96
CA ASN A 72 8.20 -10.96 -15.95
C ASN A 72 7.88 -9.61 -15.30
N SER A 73 6.66 -9.11 -15.47
CA SER A 73 6.18 -7.89 -14.80
C SER A 73 6.11 -8.05 -13.27
N LEU A 74 5.63 -9.18 -12.77
CA LEU A 74 5.56 -9.46 -11.33
C LEU A 74 6.95 -9.71 -10.73
N ARG A 75 7.82 -10.48 -11.40
CA ARG A 75 9.22 -10.66 -10.98
C ARG A 75 9.90 -9.31 -10.77
N LYS A 76 9.84 -8.43 -11.77
CA LYS A 76 10.38 -7.07 -11.68
C LYS A 76 9.83 -6.28 -10.50
N TYR A 77 8.52 -6.35 -10.25
CA TYR A 77 7.89 -5.64 -9.14
C TYR A 77 8.41 -6.11 -7.76
N PHE A 78 8.66 -7.40 -7.60
CA PHE A 78 9.21 -7.97 -6.37
C PHE A 78 10.75 -7.94 -6.29
N GLY A 79 11.42 -7.29 -7.24
CA GLY A 79 12.87 -7.16 -7.26
C GLY A 79 13.61 -8.39 -7.80
N GLU A 80 12.91 -9.33 -8.41
CA GLU A 80 13.50 -10.46 -9.11
C GLU A 80 13.88 -10.08 -10.55
N THR A 81 14.93 -10.71 -11.06
CA THR A 81 15.36 -10.57 -12.45
C THR A 81 14.31 -11.21 -13.38
N PRO A 82 13.75 -10.47 -14.35
CA PRO A 82 12.89 -11.04 -15.38
C PRO A 82 13.63 -12.10 -16.21
N GLU A 83 12.91 -13.11 -16.69
CA GLU A 83 13.48 -14.06 -17.65
C GLU A 83 13.66 -13.38 -19.01
N GLU A 84 14.65 -13.83 -19.79
CA GLU A 84 14.88 -13.33 -21.15
C GLU A 84 13.69 -13.64 -22.07
N SER A 85 13.03 -14.78 -21.85
CA SER A 85 11.86 -15.22 -22.59
C SER A 85 10.55 -14.87 -21.86
N ASN A 86 9.49 -14.75 -22.65
CA ASN A 86 8.12 -14.68 -22.14
C ASN A 86 7.70 -16.04 -21.55
N CYS A 87 6.95 -16.05 -20.45
CA CYS A 87 6.57 -17.29 -19.76
C CYS A 87 5.70 -18.26 -20.57
N GLY A 88 5.10 -17.81 -21.68
CA GLY A 88 4.28 -18.65 -22.58
C GLY A 88 2.89 -19.02 -22.05
N HIS A 89 2.62 -18.90 -20.75
CA HIS A 89 1.40 -19.42 -20.13
C HIS A 89 0.47 -18.37 -19.48
N CYS A 90 0.87 -17.09 -19.40
CA CYS A 90 -0.03 -16.01 -18.97
C CYS A 90 -0.99 -15.57 -20.09
N ASP A 91 -2.04 -14.82 -19.74
CA ASP A 91 -3.04 -14.29 -20.69
C ASP A 91 -2.42 -13.42 -21.80
N ASN A 92 -1.41 -12.62 -21.48
CA ASN A 92 -0.73 -11.80 -22.49
C ASN A 92 0.06 -12.68 -23.48
N CYS A 93 0.83 -13.65 -23.01
CA CYS A 93 1.56 -14.58 -23.87
C CYS A 93 0.61 -15.45 -24.72
N LYS A 94 -0.50 -15.92 -24.13
CA LYS A 94 -1.51 -16.71 -24.86
C LYS A 94 -2.18 -15.88 -25.97
N ARG A 95 -2.41 -14.59 -25.74
CA ARG A 95 -2.92 -13.67 -26.76
C ARG A 95 -1.92 -13.40 -27.88
N GLU A 96 -0.63 -13.29 -27.57
CA GLU A 96 0.43 -13.16 -28.60
C GLU A 96 0.48 -14.38 -29.51
N ILE A 97 0.49 -15.59 -28.94
CA ILE A 97 0.53 -16.86 -29.71
C ILE A 97 -0.68 -17.00 -30.63
N SER A 98 -1.85 -16.51 -30.22
CA SER A 98 -3.09 -16.59 -31.01
C SER A 98 -3.19 -15.57 -32.13
N ARG A 99 -2.23 -14.64 -32.25
CA ARG A 99 -2.18 -13.60 -33.29
C ARG A 99 -1.23 -13.96 -34.44
N VAL A 100 -0.54 -15.10 -34.35
CA VAL A 100 0.39 -15.63 -35.36
C VAL A 100 -0.34 -16.62 -36.24
#